data_AF-A0A2V8LH73-F1
#
_entry.id   AF-A0A2V8LH73-F1
#
_cell.length_a   1.000
_cell.length_b   1.000
_cell.length_c   1.000
_cell.angle_alpha   90.00
_cell.angle_beta   90.00
_cell.angle_gamma   90.00
#
_symmetry.space_group_name_H-M   'P 1'
#
loop_
_entity.id
_entity.type
_entity.pdbx_description
1 polymer ?
#
loop_
_entity_poly.entity_id
_entity_poly.type
_entity_poly.pdbx_seq_one_letter_code
_entity_poly.pdbx_strand_id
1 'polypeptide(L)'
;KAYDGQIQATGIRLDQLQALQARNIQVVGTLNLTAKGSGTVDDPSVEFTAQVPQLQVQDQTINAVKLQANVAHRVATFNLDSEALNTFVRGQGKVNLTGDYLTDATVDTSALSFAPLLAIYLPEYAADIKGQTELHATLKGPLKDQAALDAHVTLPTLSLAYKDSVQLAAAEPIRVDYSKGVLTLQKTAIRGTGTDLQLQGTFPVTGTAPIALVALGTVDLKLAQMFDPDITSAGQIQFNINGSGQRANPNVQGQIKIVNASFAGDSMPLGLQNGNGVVNLTGDRLEIEQFQGNVSNGTLTARGGVIFRPSVQFNLALAANGIRMLYPEGIRDGIDTNLTMTGSMQSAQLRGQVRLNELSFSPTFDLAEVLGEVSGTSTAPPEGFARNLQLDVTVQSTNDLNASSSKLSLQGAANLRVRGTAAEPVVLGRVNLTGGELFFRGGRYIVQPSTLDFVNPYKIDPRVNLAVETRILEYNVRLLFRGPMDQLRTTYTSEPSLPPADIINLLVFGKTTEAAEANPTPGNLGAESMIASSVSSQVTSRLEKVAGISQLSIDPVLGGNQQDPGARVTIQQRVTGNLFVTFATDATSTQRQVIKLEYQVTPRVAFSGVRDQNGGFALDVKIRKTW
;
A
#
# COMPACT_ATOMS: atom_id res chain seq x y z
N LYS A 1 44.72 0.37 -54.32
CA LYS A 1 44.56 1.84 -54.14
C LYS A 1 45.24 2.19 -52.83
N ALA A 2 46.24 3.09 -52.87
CA ALA A 2 46.93 3.55 -51.67
C ALA A 2 46.35 4.89 -51.24
N TYR A 3 46.44 5.20 -49.94
CA TYR A 3 46.06 6.48 -49.36
C TYR A 3 47.20 6.99 -48.48
N ASP A 4 47.23 8.30 -48.29
CA ASP A 4 48.03 8.99 -47.29
C ASP A 4 47.23 10.22 -46.87
N GLY A 5 47.02 10.41 -45.58
CA GLY A 5 46.17 11.47 -45.10
C GLY A 5 46.19 11.64 -43.59
N GLN A 6 45.80 12.85 -43.18
CA GLN A 6 45.61 13.21 -41.79
C GLN A 6 44.23 13.84 -41.62
N ILE A 7 43.56 13.49 -40.54
CA ILE A 7 42.30 14.06 -40.08
C ILE A 7 42.57 14.66 -38.69
N GLN A 8 42.15 15.90 -38.50
CA GLN A 8 42.12 16.54 -37.20
C GLN A 8 40.75 17.18 -37.01
N ALA A 9 40.09 16.84 -35.91
CA ALA A 9 38.83 17.46 -35.51
C ALA A 9 38.94 17.81 -34.04
N THR A 10 38.72 19.09 -33.70
CA THR A 10 38.82 19.58 -32.33
C THR A 10 37.51 20.20 -31.90
N GLY A 11 37.20 20.12 -30.60
CA GLY A 11 36.01 20.74 -30.04
C GLY A 11 34.69 20.08 -30.46
N ILE A 12 34.69 18.79 -30.85
CA ILE A 12 33.45 18.07 -31.14
C ILE A 12 32.65 17.98 -29.85
N ARG A 13 31.51 18.68 -29.80
CA ARG A 13 30.62 18.69 -28.63
C ARG A 13 29.89 17.35 -28.51
N LEU A 14 30.17 16.62 -27.44
CA LEU A 14 29.56 15.32 -27.16
C LEU A 14 28.06 15.43 -26.91
N ASP A 15 27.61 16.52 -26.29
CA ASP A 15 26.21 16.81 -26.00
C ASP A 15 25.37 17.07 -27.26
N GLN A 16 26.02 17.33 -28.40
CA GLN A 16 25.37 17.51 -29.71
C GLN A 16 25.30 16.22 -30.54
N LEU A 17 25.89 15.11 -30.06
CA LEU A 17 25.83 13.84 -30.77
C LEU A 17 24.44 13.23 -30.63
N GLN A 18 23.72 13.11 -31.75
CA GLN A 18 22.38 12.50 -31.80
C GLN A 18 22.32 11.11 -31.17
N ALA A 19 23.39 10.31 -31.30
CA ALA A 19 23.49 8.98 -30.71
C ALA A 19 23.44 9.00 -29.16
N LEU A 20 23.96 10.06 -28.52
CA LEU A 20 23.92 10.23 -27.07
C LEU A 20 22.59 10.84 -26.62
N GLN A 21 22.06 11.81 -27.37
CA GLN A 21 20.75 12.41 -27.12
C GLN A 21 19.61 11.37 -27.20
N ALA A 22 19.66 10.46 -28.18
CA ALA A 22 18.67 9.40 -28.35
C ALA A 22 18.63 8.40 -27.17
N ARG A 23 19.69 8.32 -26.38
CA ARG A 23 19.78 7.48 -25.17
C ARG A 23 19.48 8.26 -23.88
N ASN A 24 19.10 9.54 -24.01
CA ASN A 24 18.82 10.46 -22.90
C ASN A 24 19.99 10.57 -21.89
N ILE A 25 21.23 10.40 -22.36
CA ILE A 25 22.43 10.47 -21.52
C ILE A 25 22.91 11.93 -21.54
N GLN A 26 22.83 12.61 -20.40
CA GLN A 26 23.37 13.97 -20.23
C GLN A 26 24.89 13.92 -20.14
N VAL A 27 25.54 13.98 -21.30
CA VAL A 27 27.00 14.01 -21.42
C VAL A 27 27.43 15.37 -21.94
N VAL A 28 28.26 16.08 -21.19
CA VAL A 28 28.85 17.36 -21.62
C VAL A 28 30.36 17.18 -21.70
N GLY A 29 30.95 17.49 -22.85
CA GLY A 29 32.40 17.38 -23.04
C GLY A 29 32.79 17.69 -24.47
N THR A 30 34.09 17.93 -24.68
CA THR A 30 34.65 18.20 -26.00
C THR A 30 35.61 17.09 -26.40
N LEU A 31 35.32 16.46 -27.53
CA LEU A 31 36.14 15.41 -28.12
C LEU A 31 37.10 16.02 -29.15
N ASN A 32 38.38 15.76 -28.95
CA ASN A 32 39.47 16.07 -29.87
C ASN A 32 39.96 14.76 -30.49
N LEU A 33 39.98 14.70 -31.83
CA LEU A 33 40.40 13.55 -32.61
C LEU A 33 41.56 13.96 -33.51
N THR A 34 42.60 13.14 -33.53
CA THR A 34 43.64 13.16 -34.54
C THR A 34 43.81 11.76 -35.10
N ALA A 35 43.82 11.64 -36.42
CA ALA A 35 44.12 10.40 -37.11
C ALA A 35 45.12 10.70 -38.22
N LYS A 36 46.19 9.92 -38.33
CA LYS A 36 47.12 9.98 -39.44
C LYS A 36 47.28 8.57 -39.97
N GLY A 37 47.20 8.39 -41.28
CA GLY A 37 47.37 7.07 -41.83
C GLY A 37 47.84 7.08 -43.26
N SER A 38 48.51 5.99 -43.62
CA SER A 38 48.99 5.72 -44.97
C SER A 38 48.89 4.22 -45.26
N GLY A 39 49.03 3.83 -46.52
CA GLY A 39 49.01 2.42 -46.90
C GLY A 39 47.86 2.08 -47.84
N THR A 40 47.35 0.85 -47.77
CA THR A 40 46.26 0.39 -48.65
C THR A 40 45.02 0.03 -47.84
N VAL A 41 43.88 -0.13 -48.50
CA VAL A 41 42.64 -0.58 -47.84
C VAL A 41 42.81 -1.97 -47.20
N ASP A 42 43.64 -2.84 -47.78
CA ASP A 42 43.87 -4.22 -47.32
C ASP A 42 44.99 -4.35 -46.27
N ASP A 43 45.80 -3.30 -46.10
CA ASP A 43 46.85 -3.19 -45.08
C ASP A 43 47.05 -1.71 -44.72
N PRO A 44 46.15 -1.16 -43.87
CA PRO A 44 46.20 0.22 -43.45
C PRO A 44 47.25 0.41 -42.34
N SER A 45 48.02 1.48 -42.43
CA SER A 45 48.79 2.02 -41.30
C SER A 45 48.05 3.25 -40.76
N VAL A 46 47.60 3.23 -39.52
CA VAL A 46 46.80 4.32 -38.93
C VAL A 46 47.22 4.55 -37.49
N GLU A 47 47.63 5.77 -37.17
CA GLU A 47 47.73 6.28 -35.81
C GLU A 47 46.48 7.10 -35.50
N PHE A 48 45.80 6.77 -34.42
CA PHE A 48 44.59 7.42 -33.97
C PHE A 48 44.75 7.86 -32.51
N THR A 49 44.33 9.07 -32.21
CA THR A 49 44.25 9.59 -30.84
C THR A 49 42.92 10.31 -30.66
N ALA A 50 42.16 9.91 -29.66
CA ALA A 50 40.96 10.58 -29.19
C ALA A 50 41.16 11.07 -27.76
N GLN A 51 40.80 12.32 -27.49
CA GLN A 51 40.97 12.95 -26.18
C GLN A 51 39.71 13.71 -25.79
N VAL A 52 39.26 13.51 -24.56
CA VAL A 52 38.22 14.31 -23.90
C VAL A 52 38.85 14.91 -22.64
N PRO A 53 39.28 16.18 -22.65
CA PRO A 53 39.96 16.81 -21.51
C PRO A 53 39.11 16.79 -20.24
N GLN A 54 37.80 17.01 -20.41
CA GLN A 54 36.81 16.95 -19.35
C GLN A 54 35.52 16.40 -19.93
N LEU A 55 35.02 15.34 -19.31
CA LEU A 55 33.79 14.65 -19.63
C LEU A 55 32.89 14.69 -18.40
N GLN A 56 31.81 15.45 -18.46
CA GLN A 56 30.79 15.48 -17.44
C GLN A 56 29.65 14.54 -17.84
N VAL A 57 29.28 13.64 -16.94
CA VAL A 57 28.13 12.74 -17.07
C VAL A 57 27.21 13.02 -15.88
N GLN A 58 26.06 13.65 -16.15
CA GLN A 58 25.21 14.24 -15.10
C GLN A 58 26.03 15.19 -14.19
N ASP A 59 26.08 14.93 -12.88
CA ASP A 59 26.82 15.75 -11.89
C ASP A 59 28.27 15.29 -11.68
N GLN A 60 28.72 14.28 -12.44
CA GLN A 60 30.03 13.63 -12.25
C GLN A 60 31.02 14.04 -13.33
N THR A 61 32.27 14.31 -12.95
CA THR A 61 33.33 14.75 -13.88
C THR A 61 34.44 13.71 -13.99
N ILE A 62 34.75 13.32 -15.24
CA ILE A 62 35.86 12.45 -15.62
C ILE A 62 36.85 13.31 -16.42
N ASN A 63 38.11 13.42 -15.98
CA ASN A 63 39.09 14.23 -16.68
C ASN A 63 40.05 13.36 -17.53
N ALA A 64 40.69 14.02 -18.48
CA ALA A 64 41.79 13.48 -19.28
C ALA A 64 41.56 12.08 -19.87
N VAL A 65 40.36 11.82 -20.41
CA VAL A 65 40.09 10.57 -21.12
C VAL A 65 40.87 10.59 -22.42
N LYS A 66 41.76 9.63 -22.63
CA LYS A 66 42.64 9.55 -23.80
C LYS A 66 42.68 8.12 -24.32
N LEU A 67 42.25 7.93 -25.55
CA LEU A 67 42.40 6.68 -26.31
C LEU A 67 43.44 6.89 -27.39
N GLN A 68 44.46 6.06 -27.42
CA GLN A 68 45.45 5.97 -28.49
C GLN A 68 45.32 4.61 -29.14
N ALA A 69 45.27 4.55 -30.47
CA ALA A 69 45.30 3.31 -31.21
C ALA A 69 46.29 3.41 -32.37
N ASN A 70 47.02 2.33 -32.63
CA ASN A 70 47.90 2.20 -33.76
C ASN A 70 47.52 0.93 -34.52
N VAL A 71 47.30 1.05 -35.82
CA VAL A 71 47.12 -0.06 -36.73
C VAL A 71 48.33 -0.12 -37.63
N ALA A 72 49.05 -1.24 -37.64
CA ALA A 72 50.13 -1.50 -38.57
C ALA A 72 50.27 -3.00 -38.82
N HIS A 73 50.60 -3.39 -40.05
CA HIS A 73 50.77 -4.80 -40.44
C HIS A 73 49.57 -5.67 -40.02
N ARG A 74 48.36 -5.16 -40.22
CA ARG A 74 47.09 -5.80 -39.80
C ARG A 74 47.00 -6.14 -38.32
N VAL A 75 47.70 -5.41 -37.46
CA VAL A 75 47.58 -5.51 -36.01
C VAL A 75 47.18 -4.15 -35.47
N ALA A 76 46.11 -4.11 -34.67
CA ALA A 76 45.74 -2.94 -33.89
C ALA A 76 46.29 -3.07 -32.47
N THR A 77 47.02 -2.07 -31.99
CA THR A 77 47.28 -1.86 -30.57
C THR A 77 46.48 -0.67 -30.08
N PHE A 78 46.05 -0.71 -28.83
CA PHE A 78 45.37 0.42 -28.20
C PHE A 78 45.82 0.61 -26.76
N ASN A 79 45.81 1.86 -26.32
CA ASN A 79 45.99 2.30 -24.94
C ASN A 79 44.87 3.29 -24.60
N LEU A 80 44.15 3.02 -23.52
CA LEU A 80 43.12 3.87 -22.94
C LEU A 80 43.63 4.32 -21.57
N ASP A 81 43.70 5.63 -21.36
CA ASP A 81 44.03 6.24 -20.08
C ASP A 81 42.94 7.24 -19.70
N SER A 82 42.70 7.38 -18.40
CA SER A 82 41.75 8.32 -17.82
C SER A 82 42.27 8.77 -16.47
N GLU A 83 42.09 10.05 -16.14
CA GLU A 83 42.51 10.61 -14.85
C GLU A 83 41.34 11.38 -14.22
N ALA A 84 40.71 10.85 -13.19
CA ALA A 84 39.57 11.50 -12.54
C ALA A 84 39.73 11.45 -11.02
N LEU A 85 40.03 12.56 -10.34
CA LEU A 85 39.90 12.70 -8.88
C LEU A 85 40.42 11.48 -8.06
N ASN A 86 41.68 11.07 -8.25
CA ASN A 86 42.32 9.86 -7.66
C ASN A 86 41.83 8.51 -8.21
N THR A 87 41.14 8.50 -9.35
CA THR A 87 40.68 7.30 -10.04
C THR A 87 41.26 7.23 -11.45
N PHE A 88 41.73 6.05 -11.86
CA PHE A 88 42.19 5.79 -13.21
C PHE A 88 41.46 4.61 -13.83
N VAL A 89 41.31 4.65 -15.14
CA VAL A 89 40.97 3.50 -15.98
C VAL A 89 42.10 3.37 -16.99
N ARG A 90 42.81 2.25 -16.96
CA ARG A 90 43.87 1.90 -17.88
C ARG A 90 43.46 0.68 -18.66
N GLY A 91 43.36 0.80 -19.97
CA GLY A 91 43.13 -0.32 -20.87
C GLY A 91 44.27 -0.41 -21.85
N GLN A 92 44.79 -1.60 -22.12
CA GLN A 92 45.74 -1.78 -23.20
C GLN A 92 45.46 -3.11 -23.91
N GLY A 93 45.79 -3.19 -25.18
CA GLY A 93 45.64 -4.46 -25.87
C GLY A 93 46.19 -4.46 -27.28
N LYS A 94 46.28 -5.69 -27.80
CA LYS A 94 46.72 -6.02 -29.14
C LYS A 94 45.70 -6.94 -29.76
N VAL A 95 45.23 -6.59 -30.96
CA VAL A 95 44.23 -7.32 -31.74
C VAL A 95 44.80 -7.57 -33.12
N ASN A 96 44.90 -8.82 -33.55
CA ASN A 96 45.14 -9.13 -34.95
C ASN A 96 43.86 -8.77 -35.74
N LEU A 97 43.95 -7.98 -36.80
CA LEU A 97 42.81 -7.56 -37.63
C LEU A 97 42.50 -8.55 -38.76
N THR A 98 43.16 -9.71 -38.77
CA THR A 98 42.89 -10.82 -39.70
C THR A 98 42.52 -12.11 -38.98
N GLY A 99 41.94 -13.05 -39.74
CA GLY A 99 41.47 -14.33 -39.20
C GLY A 99 40.34 -14.15 -38.19
N ASP A 100 40.54 -14.71 -37.00
CA ASP A 100 39.55 -14.76 -35.92
C ASP A 100 39.75 -13.68 -34.85
N TYR A 101 40.53 -12.66 -35.17
CA TYR A 101 40.85 -11.53 -34.31
C TYR A 101 41.49 -11.91 -32.97
N LEU A 102 42.62 -12.63 -33.05
CA LEU A 102 43.40 -13.00 -31.88
C LEU A 102 43.76 -11.75 -31.06
N THR A 103 43.32 -11.73 -29.81
CA THR A 103 43.40 -10.57 -28.92
C THR A 103 44.16 -10.93 -27.65
N ASP A 104 44.95 -9.99 -27.15
CA ASP A 104 45.51 -9.96 -25.80
C ASP A 104 45.26 -8.55 -25.25
N ALA A 105 44.42 -8.43 -24.23
CA ALA A 105 44.02 -7.14 -23.68
C ALA A 105 43.92 -7.20 -22.15
N THR A 106 44.24 -6.08 -21.50
CA THR A 106 44.09 -5.87 -20.06
C THR A 106 43.34 -4.58 -19.79
N VAL A 107 42.54 -4.57 -18.72
CA VAL A 107 41.85 -3.39 -18.20
C VAL A 107 42.04 -3.37 -16.70
N ASP A 108 42.58 -2.29 -16.18
CA ASP A 108 42.87 -2.07 -14.77
C ASP A 108 42.28 -0.74 -14.32
N THR A 109 41.61 -0.76 -13.19
CA THR A 109 41.03 0.44 -12.61
C THR A 109 41.43 0.53 -11.15
N SER A 110 41.61 1.76 -10.65
CA SER A 110 41.50 2.00 -9.20
C SER A 110 40.01 2.08 -8.82
N ALA A 111 39.71 2.42 -7.56
CA ALA A 111 38.34 2.54 -7.07
C ALA A 111 37.47 3.43 -7.99
N LEU A 112 36.45 2.83 -8.59
CA LEU A 112 35.44 3.47 -9.41
C LEU A 112 34.17 3.65 -8.59
N SER A 113 33.68 4.88 -8.48
CA SER A 113 32.35 5.13 -7.89
C SER A 113 31.25 4.53 -8.76
N PHE A 114 30.18 4.01 -8.14
CA PHE A 114 29.01 3.51 -8.88
C PHE A 114 28.15 4.63 -9.47
N ALA A 115 28.13 5.81 -8.86
CA ALA A 115 27.22 6.88 -9.26
C ALA A 115 27.30 7.26 -10.75
N PRO A 116 28.49 7.45 -11.37
CA PRO A 116 28.59 7.73 -12.81
C PRO A 116 28.13 6.56 -13.69
N LEU A 117 28.34 5.32 -13.26
CA LEU A 117 27.93 4.13 -14.03
C LEU A 117 26.41 3.97 -13.99
N LEU A 118 25.82 4.11 -12.80
CA LEU A 118 24.37 4.05 -12.62
C LEU A 118 23.66 5.21 -13.32
N ALA A 119 24.23 6.41 -13.32
CA ALA A 119 23.72 7.55 -14.08
C ALA A 119 23.51 7.25 -15.59
N ILE A 120 24.34 6.39 -16.17
CA ILE A 120 24.29 6.03 -17.60
C ILE A 120 23.27 4.92 -17.86
N TYR A 121 23.22 3.90 -17.01
CA TYR A 121 22.48 2.67 -17.28
C TYR A 121 21.20 2.50 -16.45
N LEU A 122 21.13 3.14 -15.28
CA LEU A 122 20.08 3.02 -14.27
C LEU A 122 19.87 4.36 -13.52
N PRO A 123 19.53 5.45 -14.24
CA PRO A 123 19.52 6.81 -13.67
C PRO A 123 18.56 6.97 -12.49
N GLU A 124 17.48 6.19 -12.45
CA GLU A 124 16.48 6.18 -11.36
C GLU A 124 17.09 5.77 -10.00
N TYR A 125 18.15 4.96 -10.00
CA TYR A 125 18.80 4.46 -8.78
C TYR A 125 20.10 5.19 -8.44
N ALA A 126 20.58 6.07 -9.33
CA ALA A 126 21.90 6.69 -9.22
C ALA A 126 22.04 7.63 -8.00
N ALA A 127 20.95 8.26 -7.57
CA ALA A 127 20.95 9.15 -6.40
C ALA A 127 20.96 8.38 -5.06
N ASP A 128 20.34 7.20 -5.04
CA ASP A 128 20.13 6.42 -3.82
C ASP A 128 21.24 5.40 -3.57
N ILE A 129 22.00 5.02 -4.61
CA ILE A 129 23.11 4.07 -4.50
C ILE A 129 24.44 4.81 -4.48
N LYS A 130 25.19 4.61 -3.39
CA LYS A 130 26.58 5.03 -3.23
C LYS A 130 27.47 3.79 -3.18
N GLY A 131 28.76 3.96 -3.42
CA GLY A 131 29.72 2.87 -3.30
C GLY A 131 30.77 2.92 -4.38
N GLN A 132 31.68 1.95 -4.32
CA GLN A 132 32.79 1.86 -5.24
C GLN A 132 33.19 0.41 -5.53
N THR A 133 33.87 0.21 -6.65
CA THR A 133 34.46 -1.07 -7.02
C THR A 133 35.78 -0.88 -7.76
N GLU A 134 36.65 -1.88 -7.71
CA GLU A 134 37.86 -1.94 -8.53
C GLU A 134 37.72 -3.09 -9.53
N LEU A 135 38.28 -2.92 -10.73
CA LEU A 135 38.22 -3.91 -11.80
C LEU A 135 39.61 -4.19 -12.36
N HIS A 136 40.01 -5.46 -12.33
CA HIS A 136 41.15 -5.98 -13.08
C HIS A 136 40.65 -7.07 -14.01
N ALA A 137 40.78 -6.86 -15.31
CA ALA A 137 40.33 -7.79 -16.34
C ALA A 137 41.45 -8.08 -17.33
N THR A 138 41.55 -9.34 -17.74
CA THR A 138 42.41 -9.78 -18.85
C THR A 138 41.59 -10.60 -19.83
N LEU A 139 41.91 -10.49 -21.11
CA LEU A 139 41.25 -11.21 -22.20
C LEU A 139 42.31 -11.71 -23.17
N LYS A 140 42.29 -13.01 -23.47
CA LYS A 140 43.18 -13.65 -24.42
C LYS A 140 42.39 -14.57 -25.34
N GLY A 141 42.76 -14.59 -26.62
CA GLY A 141 42.19 -15.51 -27.60
C GLY A 141 41.44 -14.81 -28.75
N PRO A 142 40.86 -15.60 -29.67
CA PRO A 142 40.18 -15.10 -30.87
C PRO A 142 38.79 -14.53 -30.57
N LEU A 143 38.54 -13.25 -30.86
CA LEU A 143 37.23 -12.61 -30.60
C LEU A 143 36.07 -13.22 -31.41
N LYS A 144 36.33 -13.89 -32.55
CA LYS A 144 35.28 -14.60 -33.30
C LYS A 144 34.90 -15.95 -32.71
N ASP A 145 35.82 -16.61 -32.02
CA ASP A 145 35.58 -17.93 -31.42
C ASP A 145 35.49 -17.81 -29.89
N GLN A 146 34.26 -17.63 -29.42
CA GLN A 146 33.96 -17.52 -27.99
C GLN A 146 34.37 -18.77 -27.20
N ALA A 147 34.48 -19.95 -27.81
CA ALA A 147 34.90 -21.15 -27.10
C ALA A 147 36.41 -21.19 -26.86
N ALA A 148 37.20 -20.43 -27.62
CA ALA A 148 38.66 -20.34 -27.48
C ALA A 148 39.12 -19.06 -26.76
N LEU A 149 38.20 -18.22 -26.29
CA LEU A 149 38.49 -17.07 -25.44
C LEU A 149 38.74 -17.51 -23.99
N ASP A 150 39.80 -16.95 -23.41
CA ASP A 150 40.11 -17.00 -21.99
C ASP A 150 40.04 -15.57 -21.42
N ALA A 151 39.26 -15.36 -20.37
CA ALA A 151 39.19 -14.08 -19.68
C ALA A 151 39.24 -14.28 -18.17
N HIS A 152 39.92 -13.38 -17.47
CA HIS A 152 39.97 -13.36 -16.01
C HIS A 152 39.57 -11.99 -15.53
N VAL A 153 38.56 -11.93 -14.66
CA VAL A 153 38.05 -10.71 -14.05
C VAL A 153 38.15 -10.83 -12.54
N THR A 154 38.77 -9.86 -11.90
CA THR A 154 38.84 -9.74 -10.44
C THR A 154 38.30 -8.38 -10.03
N LEU A 155 37.38 -8.37 -9.05
CA LEU A 155 36.97 -7.18 -8.32
C LEU A 155 37.57 -7.27 -6.91
N PRO A 156 38.73 -6.64 -6.64
CA PRO A 156 39.36 -6.68 -5.33
C PRO A 156 38.48 -6.09 -4.24
N THR A 157 37.79 -5.01 -4.59
CA THR A 157 36.89 -4.29 -3.70
C THR A 157 35.55 -4.10 -4.37
N LEU A 158 34.50 -4.30 -3.58
CA LEU A 158 33.12 -3.98 -3.91
C LEU A 158 32.47 -3.49 -2.62
N SER A 159 32.04 -2.24 -2.59
CA SER A 159 31.21 -1.70 -1.52
C SER A 159 30.04 -0.94 -2.12
N LEU A 160 28.86 -1.16 -1.56
CA LEU A 160 27.60 -0.61 -1.99
C LEU A 160 26.85 -0.13 -0.74
N ALA A 161 26.30 1.07 -0.80
CA ALA A 161 25.35 1.57 0.17
C ALA A 161 24.10 2.02 -0.59
N TYR A 162 22.92 1.61 -0.12
CA TYR A 162 21.65 2.13 -0.62
C TYR A 162 20.99 2.95 0.48
N LYS A 163 20.80 4.23 0.19
CA LYS A 163 20.43 5.26 1.16
C LYS A 163 21.37 5.15 2.38
N ASP A 164 20.87 5.44 3.58
CA ASP A 164 21.62 5.30 4.84
C ASP A 164 21.27 4.02 5.61
N SER A 165 20.45 3.12 5.03
CA SER A 165 19.91 1.94 5.71
C SER A 165 20.58 0.62 5.32
N VAL A 166 21.16 0.55 4.13
CA VAL A 166 21.75 -0.68 3.57
C VAL A 166 23.22 -0.44 3.22
N GLN A 167 24.10 -1.32 3.68
CA GLN A 167 25.51 -1.36 3.36
C GLN A 167 25.88 -2.82 3.07
N LEU A 168 26.45 -3.07 1.89
CA LEU A 168 26.89 -4.38 1.42
C LEU A 168 28.31 -4.26 0.88
N ALA A 169 29.14 -5.24 1.15
CA ALA A 169 30.49 -5.31 0.62
C ALA A 169 30.88 -6.75 0.29
N ALA A 170 31.73 -6.93 -0.72
CA ALA A 170 32.40 -8.22 -0.90
C ALA A 170 33.38 -8.44 0.26
N ALA A 171 33.27 -9.58 0.95
CA ALA A 171 34.16 -9.94 2.05
C ALA A 171 35.53 -10.42 1.55
N GLU A 172 35.60 -10.84 0.29
CA GLU A 172 36.79 -11.31 -0.42
C GLU A 172 36.73 -10.85 -1.88
N PRO A 173 37.87 -10.76 -2.60
CA PRO A 173 37.87 -10.43 -4.02
C PRO A 173 36.95 -11.33 -4.85
N ILE A 174 36.05 -10.74 -5.62
CA ILE A 174 35.18 -11.48 -6.54
C ILE A 174 36.02 -11.89 -7.74
N ARG A 175 36.06 -13.17 -8.07
CA ARG A 175 36.79 -13.68 -9.24
C ARG A 175 35.85 -14.39 -10.19
N VAL A 176 35.89 -13.97 -11.45
CA VAL A 176 35.12 -14.54 -12.54
C VAL A 176 36.09 -14.93 -13.65
N ASP A 177 36.12 -16.21 -13.97
CA ASP A 177 36.93 -16.76 -15.05
C ASP A 177 36.02 -17.16 -16.21
N TYR A 178 36.45 -16.90 -17.44
CA TYR A 178 35.82 -17.41 -18.64
C TYR A 178 36.82 -18.25 -19.40
N SER A 179 36.50 -19.51 -19.65
CA SER A 179 37.38 -20.40 -20.41
C SER A 179 36.55 -21.48 -21.07
N LYS A 180 36.89 -21.87 -22.31
CA LYS A 180 36.23 -22.98 -23.02
C LYS A 180 34.71 -22.81 -23.15
N GLY A 181 34.23 -21.56 -23.29
CA GLY A 181 32.80 -21.28 -23.37
C GLY A 181 32.06 -21.26 -22.03
N VAL A 182 32.76 -21.38 -20.90
CA VAL A 182 32.18 -21.49 -19.56
C VAL A 182 32.66 -20.34 -18.68
N LEU A 183 31.70 -19.61 -18.11
CA LEU A 183 31.92 -18.61 -17.08
C LEU A 183 31.88 -19.28 -15.71
N THR A 184 32.92 -19.09 -14.89
CA THR A 184 33.06 -19.65 -13.55
C THR A 184 33.16 -18.51 -12.55
N LEU A 185 32.17 -18.40 -11.68
CA LEU A 185 32.21 -17.56 -10.49
C LEU A 185 32.87 -18.37 -9.37
N GLN A 186 34.08 -17.96 -8.97
CA GLN A 186 34.73 -18.52 -7.80
C GLN A 186 33.93 -18.20 -6.54
N LYS A 187 34.14 -19.00 -5.49
CA LYS A 187 33.46 -18.77 -4.20
C LYS A 187 33.65 -17.32 -3.77
N THR A 188 32.53 -16.61 -3.63
CA THR A 188 32.48 -15.20 -3.29
C THR A 188 31.51 -15.02 -2.12
N ALA A 189 31.83 -14.10 -1.21
CA ALA A 189 30.96 -13.74 -0.10
C ALA A 189 30.63 -12.24 -0.12
N ILE A 190 29.35 -11.90 0.05
CA ILE A 190 28.84 -10.52 0.18
C ILE A 190 28.23 -10.38 1.58
N ARG A 191 28.65 -9.36 2.33
CA ARG A 191 28.26 -9.13 3.72
C ARG A 191 27.83 -7.70 3.98
N GLY A 192 26.97 -7.50 4.97
CA GLY A 192 26.59 -6.19 5.49
C GLY A 192 25.08 -6.06 5.69
N THR A 193 24.62 -5.11 6.53
CA THR A 193 23.21 -4.94 6.92
C THR A 193 22.49 -6.27 7.16
N GLY A 194 22.98 -7.09 8.10
CA GLY A 194 22.35 -8.37 8.44
C GLY A 194 22.42 -9.47 7.36
N THR A 195 23.11 -9.21 6.24
CA THR A 195 23.29 -10.13 5.12
C THR A 195 24.66 -10.80 5.18
N ASP A 196 24.73 -12.11 4.95
CA ASP A 196 25.93 -12.91 4.67
C ASP A 196 25.57 -13.92 3.58
N LEU A 197 25.97 -13.62 2.35
CA LEU A 197 25.62 -14.35 1.14
C LEU A 197 26.88 -14.95 0.53
N GLN A 198 26.91 -16.27 0.33
CA GLN A 198 27.96 -16.95 -0.41
C GLN A 198 27.41 -17.49 -1.74
N LEU A 199 28.15 -17.22 -2.81
CA LEU A 199 27.81 -17.60 -4.17
C LEU A 199 29.00 -18.32 -4.83
N GLN A 200 28.72 -19.36 -5.60
CA GLN A 200 29.69 -20.03 -6.47
C GLN A 200 28.93 -20.66 -7.63
N GLY A 201 29.50 -20.66 -8.83
CA GLY A 201 28.86 -21.38 -9.93
C GLY A 201 29.62 -21.41 -11.24
N THR A 202 29.15 -22.25 -12.14
CA THR A 202 29.58 -22.38 -13.52
C THR A 202 28.37 -22.20 -14.44
N PHE A 203 28.54 -21.35 -15.45
CA PHE A 203 27.52 -20.96 -16.41
C PHE A 203 28.10 -21.12 -17.81
N PRO A 204 27.66 -22.11 -18.59
CA PRO A 204 28.07 -22.22 -19.97
C PRO A 204 27.42 -21.09 -20.76
N VAL A 205 28.22 -20.28 -21.44
CA VAL A 205 27.76 -19.22 -22.34
C VAL A 205 27.54 -19.80 -23.74
N THR A 206 28.45 -20.67 -24.18
CA THR A 206 28.30 -21.47 -25.41
C THR A 206 28.07 -22.95 -25.08
N GLY A 207 27.58 -23.71 -26.06
CA GLY A 207 27.39 -25.16 -25.92
C GLY A 207 26.27 -25.57 -24.96
N THR A 208 26.32 -26.86 -24.58
CA THR A 208 25.25 -27.58 -23.84
C THR A 208 25.72 -28.13 -22.49
N ALA A 209 26.88 -27.69 -21.98
CA ALA A 209 27.35 -28.10 -20.66
C ALA A 209 26.31 -27.75 -19.57
N PRO A 210 26.29 -28.48 -18.44
CA PRO A 210 25.38 -28.18 -17.36
C PRO A 210 25.82 -26.91 -16.61
N ILE A 211 24.84 -26.13 -16.15
CA ILE A 211 25.03 -25.13 -15.11
C ILE A 211 25.30 -25.86 -13.79
N ALA A 212 26.12 -25.25 -12.93
CA ALA A 212 26.12 -25.52 -11.50
C ALA A 212 26.08 -24.20 -10.74
N LEU A 213 25.21 -24.05 -9.76
CA LEU A 213 25.11 -22.86 -8.93
C LEU A 213 24.87 -23.28 -7.49
N VAL A 214 25.63 -22.70 -6.58
CA VAL A 214 25.41 -22.81 -5.14
C VAL A 214 25.23 -21.40 -4.59
N ALA A 215 24.12 -21.19 -3.92
CA ALA A 215 23.81 -19.96 -3.22
C ALA A 215 23.38 -20.32 -1.79
N LEU A 216 24.14 -19.88 -0.79
CA LEU A 216 23.80 -20.10 0.61
C LEU A 216 23.99 -18.82 1.39
N GLY A 217 23.15 -18.59 2.38
CA GLY A 217 23.35 -17.44 3.25
C GLY A 217 22.09 -16.93 3.90
N THR A 218 22.24 -15.73 4.45
CA THR A 218 21.18 -14.95 5.07
C THR A 218 21.10 -13.60 4.37
N VAL A 219 19.90 -13.14 4.07
CA VAL A 219 19.60 -11.85 3.46
C VAL A 219 18.62 -11.11 4.36
N ASP A 220 18.95 -9.88 4.74
CA ASP A 220 18.08 -9.04 5.54
C ASP A 220 16.91 -8.52 4.68
N LEU A 221 15.69 -8.65 5.20
CA LEU A 221 14.48 -8.27 4.46
C LEU A 221 14.37 -6.77 4.20
N LYS A 222 15.13 -5.91 4.91
CA LYS A 222 15.21 -4.47 4.61
C LYS A 222 15.64 -4.19 3.17
N LEU A 223 16.34 -5.12 2.54
CA LEU A 223 16.72 -5.01 1.12
C LEU A 223 15.51 -4.94 0.17
N ALA A 224 14.30 -5.34 0.60
CA ALA A 224 13.08 -5.16 -0.19
C ALA A 224 12.80 -3.69 -0.55
N GLN A 225 13.25 -2.75 0.29
CA GLN A 225 13.14 -1.30 0.07
C GLN A 225 13.92 -0.78 -1.15
N MET A 226 14.85 -1.58 -1.68
CA MET A 226 15.57 -1.27 -2.91
C MET A 226 14.70 -1.46 -4.15
N PHE A 227 13.66 -2.30 -4.05
CA PHE A 227 12.77 -2.63 -5.15
C PHE A 227 11.46 -1.84 -5.08
N ASP A 228 11.01 -1.54 -3.86
CA ASP A 228 9.81 -0.74 -3.61
C ASP A 228 10.03 0.11 -2.34
N PRO A 229 10.21 1.44 -2.49
CA PRO A 229 10.53 2.33 -1.38
C PRO A 229 9.35 2.55 -0.41
N ASP A 230 8.12 2.22 -0.79
CA ASP A 230 6.91 2.43 0.02
C ASP A 230 6.67 1.29 1.02
N ILE A 231 7.48 0.24 0.94
CA ILE A 231 7.45 -0.91 1.83
C ILE A 231 8.43 -0.71 3.00
N THR A 232 7.98 -1.00 4.22
CA THR A 232 8.84 -1.21 5.37
C THR A 232 8.90 -2.69 5.72
N SER A 233 10.10 -3.26 5.70
CA SER A 233 10.34 -4.67 5.97
C SER A 233 11.47 -4.87 6.99
N ALA A 234 11.37 -5.95 7.77
CA ALA A 234 12.46 -6.42 8.63
C ALA A 234 12.42 -7.94 8.77
N GLY A 235 13.44 -8.52 9.40
CA GLY A 235 13.63 -9.96 9.50
C GLY A 235 14.65 -10.46 8.49
N GLN A 236 14.72 -11.77 8.32
CA GLN A 236 15.76 -12.42 7.52
C GLN A 236 15.20 -13.55 6.66
N ILE A 237 15.77 -13.70 5.48
CA ILE A 237 15.62 -14.88 4.64
C ILE A 237 16.93 -15.67 4.75
N GLN A 238 16.86 -16.92 5.18
CA GLN A 238 17.98 -17.85 5.18
C GLN A 238 17.76 -18.87 4.07
N PHE A 239 18.77 -19.18 3.26
CA PHE A 239 18.61 -20.13 2.18
C PHE A 239 19.84 -20.97 1.91
N ASN A 240 19.59 -22.14 1.34
CA ASN A 240 20.59 -23.00 0.73
C ASN A 240 19.98 -23.56 -0.55
N ILE A 241 20.43 -23.04 -1.68
CA ILE A 241 19.90 -23.31 -3.01
C ILE A 241 21.02 -23.84 -3.88
N ASN A 242 20.74 -24.96 -4.55
CA ASN A 242 21.62 -25.60 -5.50
C ASN A 242 20.90 -25.69 -6.84
N GLY A 243 21.50 -25.14 -7.89
CA GLY A 243 21.06 -25.25 -9.28
C GLY A 243 22.00 -26.15 -10.06
N SER A 244 21.47 -27.06 -10.86
CA SER A 244 22.27 -27.92 -11.73
C SER A 244 21.54 -28.29 -13.03
N GLY A 245 22.24 -28.83 -14.01
CA GLY A 245 21.62 -29.36 -15.25
C GLY A 245 21.60 -28.37 -16.40
N GLN A 246 20.74 -28.58 -17.40
CA GLN A 246 20.79 -27.83 -18.66
C GLN A 246 20.35 -26.37 -18.48
N ARG A 247 21.00 -25.45 -19.21
CA ARG A 247 20.67 -24.00 -19.19
C ARG A 247 19.19 -23.72 -19.44
N ALA A 248 18.56 -24.46 -20.37
CA ALA A 248 17.16 -24.27 -20.73
C ALA A 248 16.17 -24.79 -19.67
N ASN A 249 16.60 -25.75 -18.83
CA ASN A 249 15.77 -26.33 -17.78
C ASN A 249 16.64 -26.78 -16.60
N PRO A 250 17.14 -25.84 -15.79
CA PRO A 250 17.98 -26.17 -14.65
C PRO A 250 17.12 -26.81 -13.56
N ASN A 251 17.60 -27.92 -13.01
CA ASN A 251 17.10 -28.47 -11.77
C ASN A 251 17.57 -27.59 -10.61
N VAL A 252 16.65 -26.85 -10.01
CA VAL A 252 16.92 -26.01 -8.84
C VAL A 252 16.28 -26.62 -7.62
N GLN A 253 17.06 -26.84 -6.57
CA GLN A 253 16.59 -27.44 -5.34
C GLN A 253 17.16 -26.71 -4.12
N GLY A 254 16.40 -26.66 -3.04
CA GLY A 254 16.87 -26.01 -1.83
C GLY A 254 15.77 -25.74 -0.83
N GLN A 255 16.15 -25.08 0.25
CA GLN A 255 15.22 -24.62 1.27
C GLN A 255 15.47 -23.14 1.56
N ILE A 256 14.37 -22.41 1.74
CA ILE A 256 14.33 -21.01 2.14
C ILE A 256 13.56 -20.96 3.46
N LYS A 257 14.19 -20.40 4.50
CA LYS A 257 13.57 -20.13 5.80
C LYS A 257 13.34 -18.63 5.92
N ILE A 258 12.12 -18.26 6.28
CA ILE A 258 11.74 -16.90 6.61
C ILE A 258 11.79 -16.79 8.13
N VAL A 259 12.52 -15.82 8.67
CA VAL A 259 12.76 -15.67 10.11
C VAL A 259 12.40 -14.25 10.55
N ASN A 260 11.46 -14.15 11.48
CA ASN A 260 10.98 -12.90 12.08
C ASN A 260 10.65 -11.81 11.06
N ALA A 261 10.03 -12.18 9.95
CA ALA A 261 9.62 -11.25 8.91
C ALA A 261 8.55 -10.28 9.43
N SER A 262 8.77 -8.99 9.18
CA SER A 262 7.73 -7.97 9.27
C SER A 262 7.62 -7.25 7.95
N PHE A 263 6.39 -6.83 7.63
CA PHE A 263 6.07 -6.13 6.40
C PHE A 263 4.91 -5.17 6.64
N ALA A 264 5.07 -3.92 6.24
CA ALA A 264 4.04 -2.89 6.25
C ALA A 264 4.24 -1.95 5.06
N GLY A 265 3.19 -1.31 4.59
CA GLY A 265 3.26 -0.31 3.52
C GLY A 265 1.94 0.40 3.36
N ASP A 266 1.94 1.52 2.65
CA ASP A 266 0.77 2.42 2.56
C ASP A 266 -0.44 1.75 1.89
N SER A 267 -0.20 0.82 0.96
CA SER A 267 -1.24 0.05 0.27
C SER A 267 -1.75 -1.15 1.09
N MET A 268 -1.15 -1.43 2.25
CA MET A 268 -1.53 -2.53 3.15
C MET A 268 -2.08 -1.99 4.47
N PRO A 269 -3.41 -2.02 4.68
CA PRO A 269 -4.01 -1.54 5.94
C PRO A 269 -3.58 -2.37 7.16
N LEU A 270 -2.99 -3.54 6.92
CA LEU A 270 -2.58 -4.50 7.92
C LEU A 270 -1.12 -4.92 7.70
N GLY A 271 -0.26 -4.61 8.68
CA GLY A 271 1.11 -5.07 8.71
C GLY A 271 1.25 -6.51 9.23
N LEU A 272 2.17 -7.26 8.64
CA LEU A 272 2.64 -8.54 9.13
C LEU A 272 3.78 -8.34 10.14
N GLN A 273 3.79 -9.12 11.20
CA GLN A 273 4.86 -9.18 12.19
C GLN A 273 5.19 -10.64 12.54
N ASN A 274 6.40 -10.89 13.04
CA ASN A 274 6.86 -12.20 13.52
C ASN A 274 6.62 -13.35 12.51
N GLY A 275 6.72 -13.05 11.21
CA GLY A 275 6.52 -14.01 10.14
C GLY A 275 7.66 -15.04 10.10
N ASN A 276 7.32 -16.31 10.24
CA ASN A 276 8.25 -17.42 10.21
C ASN A 276 7.71 -18.50 9.28
N GLY A 277 8.56 -19.07 8.43
CA GLY A 277 8.11 -20.08 7.49
C GLY A 277 9.23 -20.84 6.82
N VAL A 278 8.87 -21.95 6.18
CA VAL A 278 9.77 -22.82 5.43
C VAL A 278 9.20 -23.01 4.03
N VAL A 279 9.99 -22.67 3.02
CA VAL A 279 9.67 -22.83 1.61
C VAL A 279 10.69 -23.77 0.99
N ASN A 280 10.23 -24.88 0.45
CA ASN A 280 11.05 -25.83 -0.26
C ASN A 280 11.01 -25.54 -1.76
N LEU A 281 12.16 -25.54 -2.40
CA LEU A 281 12.32 -25.33 -3.83
C LEU A 281 12.67 -26.67 -4.49
N THR A 282 11.94 -27.08 -5.52
CA THR A 282 12.21 -28.32 -6.27
C THR A 282 11.84 -28.12 -7.74
N GLY A 283 12.86 -28.14 -8.61
CA GLY A 283 12.72 -27.88 -10.04
C GLY A 283 12.23 -26.45 -10.30
N ASP A 284 10.96 -26.35 -10.66
CA ASP A 284 10.21 -25.13 -11.00
C ASP A 284 9.10 -24.81 -9.98
N ARG A 285 9.05 -25.53 -8.86
CA ARG A 285 8.04 -25.37 -7.81
C ARG A 285 8.66 -24.87 -6.52
N LEU A 286 8.04 -23.84 -5.96
CA LEU A 286 8.17 -23.40 -4.57
C LEU A 286 6.99 -23.97 -3.78
N GLU A 287 7.26 -24.56 -2.63
CA GLU A 287 6.26 -25.13 -1.75
C GLU A 287 6.41 -24.55 -0.35
N ILE A 288 5.41 -23.78 0.07
CA ILE A 288 5.28 -23.26 1.42
C ILE A 288 4.75 -24.40 2.28
N GLU A 289 5.67 -25.08 2.97
CA GLU A 289 5.35 -26.18 3.88
C GLU A 289 4.53 -25.65 5.06
N GLN A 290 5.00 -24.55 5.63
CA GLN A 290 4.30 -23.80 6.66
C GLN A 290 4.79 -22.36 6.66
N PHE A 291 3.86 -21.45 6.93
CA PHE A 291 4.13 -20.07 7.26
C PHE A 291 3.20 -19.67 8.40
N GLN A 292 3.72 -18.95 9.38
CA GLN A 292 2.97 -18.39 10.48
C GLN A 292 3.48 -16.98 10.80
N GLY A 293 2.56 -16.06 11.11
CA GLY A 293 2.91 -14.73 11.61
C GLY A 293 1.75 -14.10 12.35
N ASN A 294 1.93 -12.86 12.74
CA ASN A 294 0.92 -12.03 13.38
C ASN A 294 0.48 -10.91 12.46
N VAL A 295 -0.82 -10.65 12.44
CA VAL A 295 -1.38 -9.47 11.78
C VAL A 295 -2.27 -8.80 12.82
N SER A 296 -1.97 -7.56 13.16
CA SER A 296 -2.54 -6.95 14.39
C SER A 296 -2.24 -7.87 15.59
N ASN A 297 -3.23 -8.12 16.46
CA ASN A 297 -3.12 -9.08 17.57
C ASN A 297 -3.51 -10.52 17.20
N GLY A 298 -3.81 -10.78 15.93
CA GLY A 298 -4.26 -12.08 15.45
C GLY A 298 -3.12 -12.97 14.96
N THR A 299 -3.48 -14.19 14.58
CA THR A 299 -2.56 -15.16 13.96
C THR A 299 -2.89 -15.33 12.50
N LEU A 300 -1.88 -15.43 11.66
CA LEU A 300 -1.98 -15.73 10.24
C LEU A 300 -1.14 -16.97 9.95
N THR A 301 -1.69 -17.89 9.17
CA THR A 301 -0.97 -19.04 8.63
C THR A 301 -1.16 -19.14 7.13
N ALA A 302 -0.15 -19.63 6.43
CA ALA A 302 -0.23 -19.88 5.01
C ALA A 302 0.52 -21.16 4.61
N ARG A 303 0.06 -21.79 3.53
CA ARG A 303 0.66 -22.99 2.92
C ARG A 303 0.29 -23.07 1.44
N GLY A 304 0.97 -23.93 0.69
CA GLY A 304 0.63 -24.18 -0.71
C GLY A 304 1.83 -24.11 -1.62
N GLY A 305 1.61 -23.95 -2.92
CA GLY A 305 2.68 -24.01 -3.91
C GLY A 305 2.57 -22.96 -5.00
N VAL A 306 3.73 -22.58 -5.54
CA VAL A 306 3.90 -21.72 -6.71
C VAL A 306 4.78 -22.44 -7.71
N ILE A 307 4.27 -22.66 -8.92
CA ILE A 307 5.07 -23.08 -10.07
C ILE A 307 5.46 -21.79 -10.79
N PHE A 308 6.75 -21.53 -10.99
CA PHE A 308 7.22 -20.26 -11.56
C PHE A 308 7.77 -20.38 -12.99
N ARG A 309 7.81 -21.60 -13.56
CA ARG A 309 8.14 -21.86 -14.98
C ARG A 309 7.19 -22.89 -15.59
N PRO A 310 6.86 -22.78 -16.90
CA PRO A 310 7.21 -21.67 -17.81
C PRO A 310 6.43 -20.38 -17.52
N SER A 311 5.40 -20.46 -16.68
CA SER A 311 4.56 -19.33 -16.26
C SER A 311 4.22 -19.46 -14.79
N VAL A 312 4.00 -18.33 -14.10
CA VAL A 312 3.60 -18.32 -12.69
C VAL A 312 2.17 -18.87 -12.53
N GLN A 313 2.06 -19.97 -11.79
CA GLN A 313 0.81 -20.54 -11.31
C GLN A 313 0.89 -20.77 -9.81
N PHE A 314 -0.19 -20.53 -9.09
CA PHE A 314 -0.21 -20.67 -7.64
C PHE A 314 -1.46 -21.38 -7.15
N ASN A 315 -1.31 -22.07 -6.02
CA ASN A 315 -2.38 -22.60 -5.19
C ASN A 315 -1.97 -22.40 -3.74
N LEU A 316 -2.45 -21.31 -3.15
CA LEU A 316 -2.09 -20.84 -1.82
C LEU A 316 -3.33 -20.89 -0.93
N ALA A 317 -3.17 -21.43 0.27
CA ALA A 317 -4.18 -21.36 1.31
C ALA A 317 -3.68 -20.44 2.42
N LEU A 318 -4.55 -19.55 2.88
CA LEU A 318 -4.30 -18.60 3.95
C LEU A 318 -5.43 -18.72 4.98
N ALA A 319 -5.07 -18.83 6.24
CA ALA A 319 -6.00 -18.76 7.34
C ALA A 319 -5.56 -17.66 8.30
N ALA A 320 -6.49 -16.89 8.84
CA ALA A 320 -6.19 -15.95 9.90
C ALA A 320 -7.28 -15.96 10.96
N ASN A 321 -6.90 -15.81 12.23
CA ASN A 321 -7.82 -15.85 13.36
C ASN A 321 -7.54 -14.67 14.29
N GLY A 322 -8.60 -14.02 14.75
CA GLY A 322 -8.54 -12.90 15.69
C GLY A 322 -7.90 -11.64 15.11
N ILE A 323 -7.99 -11.42 13.79
CA ILE A 323 -7.48 -10.20 13.17
C ILE A 323 -8.38 -9.04 13.59
N ARG A 324 -7.79 -7.96 14.09
CA ARG A 324 -8.50 -6.71 14.40
C ARG A 324 -7.99 -5.58 13.54
N MET A 325 -8.89 -4.95 12.79
CA MET A 325 -8.55 -3.86 11.89
C MET A 325 -9.42 -2.63 12.17
N LEU A 326 -8.91 -1.45 11.83
CA LEU A 326 -9.64 -0.19 11.83
C LEU A 326 -9.83 0.23 10.37
N TYR A 327 -10.79 -0.39 9.69
CA TYR A 327 -11.07 -0.12 8.29
C TYR A 327 -12.54 -0.44 7.99
N PRO A 328 -13.31 0.48 7.40
CA PRO A 328 -12.94 1.85 7.04
C PRO A 328 -12.68 2.74 8.28
N GLU A 329 -12.28 4.00 8.07
CA GLU A 329 -11.97 4.91 9.17
C GLU A 329 -13.12 4.98 10.19
N GLY A 330 -12.79 4.80 11.46
CA GLY A 330 -13.76 4.82 12.54
C GLY A 330 -14.58 3.54 12.77
N ILE A 331 -14.36 2.47 12.00
CA ILE A 331 -14.98 1.15 12.23
C ILE A 331 -13.90 0.13 12.60
N ARG A 332 -14.08 -0.52 13.76
CA ARG A 332 -13.20 -1.60 14.25
C ARG A 332 -13.86 -2.96 14.02
N ASP A 333 -13.17 -3.79 13.26
CA ASP A 333 -13.66 -5.10 12.83
C ASP A 333 -12.77 -6.20 13.38
N GLY A 334 -13.40 -7.24 13.94
CA GLY A 334 -12.76 -8.50 14.31
C GLY A 334 -13.10 -9.58 13.31
N ILE A 335 -12.10 -10.11 12.59
CA ILE A 335 -12.30 -11.13 11.56
C ILE A 335 -11.48 -12.41 11.81
N ASP A 336 -12.09 -13.53 11.44
CA ASP A 336 -11.38 -14.77 11.09
C ASP A 336 -11.57 -15.02 9.60
N THR A 337 -10.61 -15.68 8.95
CA THR A 337 -10.70 -15.96 7.53
C THR A 337 -10.03 -17.28 7.15
N ASN A 338 -10.57 -17.94 6.13
CA ASN A 338 -9.97 -19.08 5.44
C ASN A 338 -10.14 -18.84 3.95
N LEU A 339 -9.05 -18.48 3.28
CA LEU A 339 -9.01 -18.12 1.87
C LEU A 339 -8.09 -19.04 1.09
N THR A 340 -8.42 -19.28 -0.17
CA THR A 340 -7.57 -19.93 -1.14
C THR A 340 -7.41 -19.04 -2.36
N MET A 341 -6.16 -18.86 -2.79
CA MET A 341 -5.80 -18.14 -4.00
C MET A 341 -5.25 -19.13 -5.01
N THR A 342 -5.89 -19.22 -6.16
CA THR A 342 -5.54 -20.19 -7.22
C THR A 342 -5.45 -19.52 -8.58
N GLY A 343 -4.69 -20.10 -9.51
CA GLY A 343 -4.63 -19.65 -10.91
C GLY A 343 -3.27 -19.07 -11.29
N SER A 344 -3.25 -18.02 -12.11
CA SER A 344 -2.05 -17.35 -12.61
C SER A 344 -2.11 -15.84 -12.42
N MET A 345 -1.05 -15.13 -12.76
CA MET A 345 -1.01 -13.65 -12.73
C MET A 345 -2.05 -12.99 -13.68
N GLN A 346 -2.53 -13.72 -14.69
CA GLN A 346 -3.51 -13.24 -15.68
C GLN A 346 -4.94 -13.69 -15.37
N SER A 347 -5.12 -14.73 -14.57
CA SER A 347 -6.44 -15.28 -14.22
C SER A 347 -6.34 -15.92 -12.84
N ALA A 348 -6.36 -15.07 -11.82
CA ALA A 348 -6.31 -15.48 -10.42
C ALA A 348 -7.73 -15.54 -9.84
N GLN A 349 -7.90 -16.38 -8.82
CA GLN A 349 -9.15 -16.46 -8.10
C GLN A 349 -8.90 -16.58 -6.60
N LEU A 350 -9.52 -15.70 -5.83
CA LEU A 350 -9.56 -15.72 -4.37
C LEU A 350 -10.92 -16.21 -3.90
N ARG A 351 -10.97 -17.39 -3.27
CA ARG A 351 -12.20 -17.99 -2.73
C ARG A 351 -12.08 -18.19 -1.24
N GLY A 352 -13.22 -18.24 -0.55
CA GLY A 352 -13.26 -18.71 0.83
C GLY A 352 -14.30 -17.98 1.68
N GLN A 353 -14.02 -17.91 2.98
CA GLN A 353 -14.93 -17.30 3.95
C GLN A 353 -14.19 -16.35 4.89
N VAL A 354 -14.79 -15.19 5.09
CA VAL A 354 -14.47 -14.23 6.15
C VAL A 354 -15.61 -14.27 7.18
N ARG A 355 -15.28 -14.50 8.44
CA ARG A 355 -16.20 -14.50 9.57
C ARG A 355 -16.01 -13.21 10.37
N LEU A 356 -17.07 -12.40 10.45
CA LEU A 356 -17.11 -11.22 11.30
C LEU A 356 -17.51 -11.63 12.71
N ASN A 357 -16.62 -11.43 13.67
CA ASN A 357 -16.80 -11.82 15.07
C ASN A 357 -17.13 -10.62 15.97
N GLU A 358 -16.59 -9.46 15.62
CA GLU A 358 -16.72 -8.23 16.41
C GLU A 358 -16.87 -7.05 15.45
N LEU A 359 -17.71 -6.09 15.82
CA LEU A 359 -17.91 -4.83 15.10
C LEU A 359 -18.11 -3.73 16.15
N SER A 360 -17.31 -2.67 16.10
CA SER A 360 -17.49 -1.52 16.99
C SER A 360 -17.15 -0.22 16.29
N PHE A 361 -17.77 0.87 16.73
CA PHE A 361 -17.47 2.19 16.21
C PHE A 361 -16.45 2.87 17.12
N SER A 362 -15.46 3.52 16.51
CA SER A 362 -14.49 4.34 17.26
C SER A 362 -15.18 5.61 17.81
N PRO A 363 -14.55 6.30 18.77
CA PRO A 363 -15.00 7.62 19.18
C PRO A 363 -14.98 8.67 18.06
N THR A 364 -14.17 8.45 17.01
CA THR A 364 -14.05 9.33 15.84
C THR A 364 -15.04 8.99 14.73
N PHE A 365 -15.87 7.95 14.90
CA PHE A 365 -16.85 7.52 13.90
C PHE A 365 -17.76 8.67 13.45
N ASP A 366 -17.80 8.91 12.15
CA ASP A 366 -18.70 9.87 11.50
C ASP A 366 -19.60 9.14 10.51
N LEU A 367 -20.90 9.08 10.81
CA LEU A 367 -21.89 8.44 9.95
C LEU A 367 -21.96 9.09 8.56
N ALA A 368 -21.74 10.41 8.46
CA ALA A 368 -21.82 11.10 7.17
C ALA A 368 -20.67 10.71 6.24
N GLU A 369 -19.49 10.49 6.79
CA GLU A 369 -18.30 10.05 6.07
C GLU A 369 -18.47 8.63 5.51
N VAL A 370 -18.89 7.70 6.36
CA VAL A 370 -19.18 6.31 5.94
C VAL A 370 -20.27 6.25 4.87
N LEU A 371 -21.34 7.04 5.01
CA LEU A 371 -22.38 7.11 3.98
C LEU A 371 -21.86 7.73 2.68
N GLY A 372 -20.93 8.69 2.75
CA GLY A 372 -20.26 9.28 1.59
C GLY A 372 -19.42 8.26 0.81
N GLU A 373 -18.63 7.44 1.50
CA GLU A 373 -17.85 6.37 0.88
C GLU A 373 -18.74 5.35 0.16
N VAL A 374 -19.84 4.93 0.79
CA VAL A 374 -20.81 3.98 0.21
C VAL A 374 -21.55 4.58 -1.00
N SER A 375 -21.74 5.91 -1.03
CA SER A 375 -22.43 6.62 -2.10
C SER A 375 -21.56 6.89 -3.33
N GLY A 376 -20.26 6.57 -3.27
CA GLY A 376 -19.37 6.50 -4.42
C GLY A 376 -18.78 7.83 -4.87
N THR A 377 -17.61 8.18 -4.32
CA THR A 377 -16.61 8.91 -5.11
C THR A 377 -15.68 7.87 -5.73
N SER A 378 -15.97 7.49 -6.98
CA SER A 378 -15.16 6.55 -7.75
C SER A 378 -13.72 7.06 -7.85
N THR A 379 -12.80 6.48 -7.09
CA THR A 379 -11.39 6.49 -7.48
C THR A 379 -11.25 5.64 -8.75
N ALA A 380 -10.26 5.95 -9.58
CA ALA A 380 -9.99 5.12 -10.76
C ALA A 380 -9.71 3.67 -10.29
N PRO A 381 -10.27 2.64 -10.95
CA PRO A 381 -10.03 1.26 -10.57
C PRO A 381 -8.52 0.98 -10.51
N PRO A 382 -8.03 0.30 -9.46
CA PRO A 382 -6.63 -0.10 -9.39
C PRO A 382 -6.19 -0.80 -10.69
N GLU A 383 -5.06 -0.37 -11.24
CA GLU A 383 -4.42 -1.04 -12.38
C GLU A 383 -3.68 -2.32 -11.92
N GLY A 384 -3.33 -3.19 -12.87
CA GLY A 384 -2.50 -4.37 -12.60
C GLY A 384 -3.26 -5.60 -12.09
N PHE A 385 -2.64 -6.34 -11.14
CA PHE A 385 -3.10 -7.67 -10.71
C PHE A 385 -4.54 -7.69 -10.16
N ALA A 386 -5.01 -6.58 -9.59
CA ALA A 386 -6.37 -6.47 -9.06
C ALA A 386 -7.47 -6.74 -10.10
N ARG A 387 -7.24 -6.39 -11.37
CA ARG A 387 -8.17 -6.68 -12.48
C ARG A 387 -8.22 -8.17 -12.85
N ASN A 388 -7.11 -8.88 -12.63
CA ASN A 388 -6.99 -10.29 -12.94
C ASN A 388 -7.37 -11.19 -11.76
N LEU A 389 -7.66 -10.62 -10.58
CA LEU A 389 -8.02 -11.33 -9.38
C LEU A 389 -9.55 -11.39 -9.21
N GLN A 390 -10.14 -12.52 -9.56
CA GLN A 390 -11.57 -12.77 -9.35
C GLN A 390 -11.85 -13.10 -7.88
N LEU A 391 -12.86 -12.45 -7.32
CA LEU A 391 -13.31 -12.69 -5.95
C LEU A 391 -14.49 -13.64 -5.92
N ASP A 392 -14.50 -14.55 -4.95
CA ASP A 392 -15.65 -15.36 -4.58
C ASP A 392 -15.62 -15.66 -3.08
N VAL A 393 -15.80 -14.61 -2.28
CA VAL A 393 -15.60 -14.61 -0.83
C VAL A 393 -16.94 -14.46 -0.14
N THR A 394 -17.29 -15.39 0.74
CA THR A 394 -18.44 -15.25 1.63
C THR A 394 -18.03 -14.45 2.86
N VAL A 395 -18.79 -13.42 3.22
CA VAL A 395 -18.62 -12.63 4.45
C VAL A 395 -19.83 -12.86 5.34
N GLN A 396 -19.63 -13.41 6.53
CA GLN A 396 -20.72 -13.79 7.41
C GLN A 396 -20.44 -13.40 8.86
N SER A 397 -21.44 -12.84 9.54
CA SER A 397 -21.40 -12.63 10.99
C SER A 397 -21.55 -13.97 11.73
N THR A 398 -20.71 -14.24 12.73
CA THR A 398 -20.82 -15.46 13.53
C THR A 398 -21.98 -15.43 14.51
N ASN A 399 -22.31 -14.24 15.02
CA ASN A 399 -23.43 -13.94 15.91
C ASN A 399 -24.06 -12.60 15.52
N ASP A 400 -25.11 -12.18 16.23
CA ASP A 400 -25.57 -10.79 16.18
C ASP A 400 -24.43 -9.86 16.65
N LEU A 401 -24.00 -9.00 15.73
CA LEU A 401 -23.01 -7.96 15.96
C LEU A 401 -23.69 -6.75 16.59
N ASN A 402 -23.00 -6.12 17.53
CA ASN A 402 -23.46 -4.91 18.21
C ASN A 402 -22.39 -3.84 18.11
N ALA A 403 -22.58 -2.86 17.24
CA ALA A 403 -21.69 -1.71 17.13
C ALA A 403 -22.35 -0.49 17.77
N SER A 404 -21.59 0.30 18.53
CA SER A 404 -22.10 1.52 19.16
C SER A 404 -21.07 2.64 19.22
N SER A 405 -21.53 3.86 19.02
CA SER A 405 -20.85 5.14 19.22
C SER A 405 -21.79 6.09 19.99
N SER A 406 -21.34 7.32 20.19
CA SER A 406 -22.17 8.40 20.77
C SER A 406 -23.38 8.76 19.89
N LYS A 407 -23.28 8.56 18.57
CA LYS A 407 -24.32 8.95 17.61
C LYS A 407 -25.12 7.79 17.03
N LEU A 408 -24.57 6.58 17.01
CA LEU A 408 -25.20 5.43 16.36
C LEU A 408 -24.93 4.14 17.14
N SER A 409 -25.96 3.33 17.33
CA SER A 409 -25.83 1.93 17.70
C SER A 409 -26.63 1.07 16.73
N LEU A 410 -26.04 -0.02 16.26
CA LEU A 410 -26.67 -0.97 15.35
C LEU A 410 -26.46 -2.39 15.88
N GLN A 411 -27.50 -3.20 15.75
CA GLN A 411 -27.54 -4.59 16.18
C GLN A 411 -28.04 -5.42 15.00
N GLY A 412 -27.36 -6.52 14.68
CA GLY A 412 -27.78 -7.37 13.56
C GLY A 412 -26.72 -8.32 13.04
N ALA A 413 -27.03 -8.98 11.92
CA ALA A 413 -26.17 -9.97 11.30
C ALA A 413 -26.11 -9.78 9.78
N ALA A 414 -24.97 -10.13 9.19
CA ALA A 414 -24.72 -10.05 7.76
C ALA A 414 -24.43 -11.44 7.17
N ASN A 415 -24.98 -11.69 5.98
CA ASN A 415 -24.59 -12.81 5.12
C ASN A 415 -24.45 -12.28 3.70
N LEU A 416 -23.20 -12.06 3.31
CA LEU A 416 -22.81 -11.38 2.08
C LEU A 416 -21.86 -12.26 1.28
N ARG A 417 -21.79 -12.00 -0.02
CA ARG A 417 -20.85 -12.61 -0.94
C ARG A 417 -20.23 -11.52 -1.81
N VAL A 418 -18.91 -11.45 -1.78
CA VAL A 418 -18.10 -10.55 -2.60
C VAL A 418 -17.67 -11.29 -3.85
N ARG A 419 -18.01 -10.73 -5.01
CA ARG A 419 -17.70 -11.21 -6.35
C ARG A 419 -17.10 -10.11 -7.22
N GLY A 420 -16.88 -10.38 -8.50
CA GLY A 420 -16.24 -9.45 -9.42
C GLY A 420 -14.72 -9.58 -9.39
N THR A 421 -14.02 -8.53 -9.78
CA THR A 421 -12.55 -8.46 -9.67
C THR A 421 -12.17 -7.71 -8.41
N ALA A 422 -10.93 -7.81 -7.94
CA ALA A 422 -10.46 -7.00 -6.82
C ALA A 422 -10.40 -5.49 -7.17
N ALA A 423 -10.32 -5.15 -8.46
CA ALA A 423 -10.41 -3.77 -8.93
C ALA A 423 -11.87 -3.24 -8.97
N GLU A 424 -12.82 -4.12 -9.25
CA GLU A 424 -14.26 -3.80 -9.32
C GLU A 424 -15.07 -4.87 -8.58
N PRO A 425 -15.09 -4.82 -7.24
CA PRO A 425 -15.83 -5.78 -6.43
C PRO A 425 -17.33 -5.49 -6.46
N VAL A 426 -18.12 -6.55 -6.34
CA VAL A 426 -19.57 -6.50 -6.21
C VAL A 426 -19.98 -7.27 -4.97
N VAL A 427 -20.90 -6.70 -4.20
CA VAL A 427 -21.45 -7.32 -2.98
C VAL A 427 -22.87 -7.81 -3.27
N LEU A 428 -23.16 -9.04 -2.87
CA LEU A 428 -24.48 -9.67 -2.95
C LEU A 428 -24.89 -10.23 -1.59
N GLY A 429 -26.18 -10.30 -1.29
CA GLY A 429 -26.69 -10.90 -0.05
C GLY A 429 -27.54 -9.94 0.78
N ARG A 430 -27.57 -10.16 2.10
CA ARG A 430 -28.45 -9.41 3.00
C ARG A 430 -27.78 -9.09 4.33
N VAL A 431 -28.06 -7.89 4.83
CA VAL A 431 -27.85 -7.50 6.22
C VAL A 431 -29.20 -7.40 6.90
N ASN A 432 -29.37 -8.10 8.01
CA ASN A 432 -30.54 -8.01 8.88
C ASN A 432 -30.18 -7.15 10.09
N LEU A 433 -30.89 -6.05 10.29
CA LEU A 433 -30.80 -5.24 11.49
C LEU A 433 -31.89 -5.72 12.45
N THR A 434 -31.51 -6.14 13.66
CA THR A 434 -32.43 -6.56 14.72
C THR A 434 -32.86 -5.38 15.60
N GLY A 435 -32.04 -4.32 15.64
CA GLY A 435 -32.35 -3.10 16.38
C GLY A 435 -31.21 -2.10 16.34
N GLY A 436 -31.36 -1.01 17.09
CA GLY A 436 -30.36 0.04 17.16
C GLY A 436 -30.95 1.38 17.59
N GLU A 437 -30.09 2.37 17.70
CA GLU A 437 -30.48 3.74 18.00
C GLU A 437 -29.60 4.72 17.23
N LEU A 438 -30.19 5.80 16.74
CA LEU A 438 -29.52 6.87 16.04
C LEU A 438 -29.85 8.19 16.75
N PHE A 439 -28.82 9.00 17.04
CA PHE A 439 -28.97 10.37 17.48
C PHE A 439 -28.70 11.28 16.29
N PHE A 440 -29.72 12.00 15.84
CA PHE A 440 -29.62 12.86 14.68
C PHE A 440 -30.33 14.18 14.94
N ARG A 441 -29.63 15.31 14.77
CA ARG A 441 -30.13 16.67 15.02
C ARG A 441 -30.81 16.83 16.39
N GLY A 442 -30.27 16.18 17.42
CA GLY A 442 -30.84 16.18 18.77
C GLY A 442 -32.08 15.31 18.97
N GLY A 443 -32.55 14.58 17.95
CA GLY A 443 -33.60 13.56 18.12
C GLY A 443 -33.00 12.18 18.39
N ARG A 444 -33.63 11.41 19.30
CA ARG A 444 -33.37 9.97 19.49
C ARG A 444 -34.29 9.17 18.58
N TYR A 445 -33.70 8.31 17.77
CA TYR A 445 -34.39 7.47 16.80
C TYR A 445 -34.08 6.00 17.10
N ILE A 446 -35.10 5.16 17.18
CA ILE A 446 -34.99 3.72 17.47
C ILE A 446 -35.12 2.97 16.15
N VAL A 447 -34.10 2.20 15.79
CA VAL A 447 -34.11 1.34 14.61
C VAL A 447 -34.94 0.11 14.91
N GLN A 448 -35.97 -0.13 14.10
CA GLN A 448 -36.79 -1.33 14.16
C GLN A 448 -36.18 -2.44 13.30
N PRO A 449 -36.58 -3.72 13.48
CA PRO A 449 -36.11 -4.81 12.64
C PRO A 449 -36.26 -4.50 11.15
N SER A 450 -35.13 -4.50 10.43
CA SER A 450 -34.99 -3.92 9.09
C SER A 450 -33.99 -4.70 8.25
N THR A 451 -33.98 -4.49 6.93
CA THR A 451 -33.09 -5.21 6.02
C THR A 451 -32.40 -4.30 5.01
N LEU A 452 -31.17 -4.65 4.66
CA LEU A 452 -30.44 -4.10 3.51
C LEU A 452 -30.14 -5.25 2.55
N ASP A 453 -30.64 -5.13 1.32
CA ASP A 453 -30.54 -6.16 0.29
C ASP A 453 -29.56 -5.74 -0.81
N PHE A 454 -28.52 -6.54 -1.03
CA PHE A 454 -27.54 -6.37 -2.08
C PHE A 454 -27.86 -7.37 -3.21
N VAL A 455 -28.52 -6.89 -4.25
CA VAL A 455 -29.04 -7.75 -5.33
C VAL A 455 -28.49 -7.40 -6.71
N ASN A 456 -27.72 -6.32 -6.84
CA ASN A 456 -27.16 -5.87 -8.10
C ASN A 456 -25.82 -6.58 -8.36
N PRO A 457 -25.68 -7.37 -9.44
CA PRO A 457 -24.45 -8.11 -9.73
C PRO A 457 -23.37 -7.28 -10.45
N TYR A 458 -23.60 -5.99 -10.70
CA TYR A 458 -22.69 -5.12 -11.46
C TYR A 458 -22.13 -3.94 -10.67
N LYS A 459 -22.78 -3.54 -9.57
CA LYS A 459 -22.33 -2.46 -8.69
C LYS A 459 -22.80 -2.70 -7.27
N ILE A 460 -22.09 -2.13 -6.30
CA ILE A 460 -22.52 -2.11 -4.90
C ILE A 460 -23.66 -1.08 -4.78
N ASP A 461 -24.90 -1.57 -4.73
CA ASP A 461 -26.11 -0.73 -4.69
C ASP A 461 -27.13 -1.37 -3.73
N PRO A 462 -27.04 -1.07 -2.42
CA PRO A 462 -27.93 -1.66 -1.43
C PRO A 462 -29.35 -1.11 -1.56
N ARG A 463 -30.33 -2.02 -1.56
CA ARG A 463 -31.74 -1.68 -1.41
C ARG A 463 -32.09 -1.67 0.06
N VAL A 464 -32.41 -0.50 0.56
CA VAL A 464 -32.76 -0.25 1.96
C VAL A 464 -34.24 -0.53 2.18
N ASN A 465 -34.56 -1.21 3.27
CA ASN A 465 -35.90 -1.28 3.86
C ASN A 465 -35.73 -1.09 5.38
N LEU A 466 -35.69 0.17 5.78
CA LEU A 466 -35.35 0.61 7.13
C LEU A 466 -36.55 1.30 7.78
N ALA A 467 -36.99 0.77 8.91
CA ALA A 467 -38.01 1.39 9.75
C ALA A 467 -37.37 1.99 11.01
N VAL A 468 -37.71 3.23 11.30
CA VAL A 468 -37.18 3.99 12.43
C VAL A 468 -38.31 4.67 13.16
N GLU A 469 -38.28 4.66 14.48
CA GLU A 469 -39.29 5.31 15.32
C GLU A 469 -38.67 6.39 16.19
N THR A 470 -39.37 7.50 16.38
CA THR A 470 -38.99 8.55 17.32
C THR A 470 -40.22 9.03 18.08
N ARG A 471 -39.99 9.69 19.21
CA ARG A 471 -41.05 10.31 19.99
C ARG A 471 -40.73 11.78 20.16
N ILE A 472 -41.64 12.63 19.69
CA ILE A 472 -41.53 14.08 19.81
C ILE A 472 -42.83 14.55 20.46
N LEU A 473 -42.71 15.21 21.62
CA LEU A 473 -43.86 15.55 22.46
C LEU A 473 -44.70 14.30 22.82
N GLU A 474 -45.98 14.30 22.44
CA GLU A 474 -46.94 13.22 22.63
C GLU A 474 -47.04 12.26 21.43
N TYR A 475 -46.41 12.58 20.30
CA TYR A 475 -46.52 11.81 19.06
C TYR A 475 -45.42 10.76 18.93
N ASN A 476 -45.81 9.52 18.67
CA ASN A 476 -44.90 8.48 18.20
C ASN A 476 -44.84 8.56 16.68
N VAL A 477 -43.69 8.96 16.12
CA VAL A 477 -43.47 9.11 14.69
C VAL A 477 -42.71 7.90 14.17
N ARG A 478 -43.21 7.27 13.11
CA ARG A 478 -42.55 6.19 12.40
C ARG A 478 -42.14 6.67 11.01
N LEU A 479 -40.87 6.44 10.70
CA LEU A 479 -40.21 6.70 9.44
C LEU A 479 -39.93 5.37 8.77
N LEU A 480 -40.22 5.27 7.48
CA LEU A 480 -39.92 4.09 6.69
C LEU A 480 -39.22 4.51 5.40
N PHE A 481 -38.00 4.03 5.26
CA PHE A 481 -37.12 4.27 4.13
C PHE A 481 -37.07 3.02 3.25
N ARG A 482 -37.46 3.14 1.98
CA ARG A 482 -37.49 2.03 1.01
C ARG A 482 -36.91 2.42 -0.33
N GLY A 483 -36.06 1.57 -0.90
CA GLY A 483 -35.52 1.74 -2.24
C GLY A 483 -33.99 1.67 -2.27
N PRO A 484 -33.37 1.83 -3.46
CA PRO A 484 -31.93 2.01 -3.57
C PRO A 484 -31.52 3.35 -2.94
N MET A 485 -30.24 3.49 -2.58
CA MET A 485 -29.73 4.67 -1.86
C MET A 485 -29.90 5.98 -2.64
N ASP A 486 -29.80 5.92 -3.98
CA ASP A 486 -29.96 7.07 -4.88
C ASP A 486 -31.43 7.49 -5.11
N GLN A 487 -32.39 6.60 -4.83
CA GLN A 487 -33.84 6.83 -5.02
C GLN A 487 -34.65 6.36 -3.81
N LEU A 488 -34.17 6.70 -2.61
CA LEU A 488 -34.79 6.33 -1.36
C LEU A 488 -36.15 7.03 -1.20
N ARG A 489 -37.23 6.25 -1.08
CA ARG A 489 -38.56 6.76 -0.75
C ARG A 489 -38.75 6.74 0.76
N THR A 490 -39.19 7.87 1.31
CA THR A 490 -39.47 8.00 2.74
C THR A 490 -40.96 8.19 2.98
N THR A 491 -41.55 7.38 3.85
CA THR A 491 -42.93 7.55 4.31
C THR A 491 -42.95 7.81 5.81
N TYR A 492 -43.86 8.69 6.23
CA TYR A 492 -43.96 9.21 7.59
C TYR A 492 -45.37 8.90 8.12
N THR A 493 -45.46 8.36 9.33
CA THR A 493 -46.73 8.14 10.03
C THR A 493 -46.59 8.55 11.49
N SER A 494 -47.66 8.98 12.13
CA SER A 494 -47.64 9.32 13.55
C SER A 494 -48.84 8.72 14.30
N GLU A 495 -48.66 8.50 15.60
CA GLU A 495 -49.72 8.19 16.54
C GLU A 495 -49.67 9.19 17.71
N PRO A 496 -50.71 10.03 17.92
CA PRO A 496 -51.93 10.20 17.09
C PRO A 496 -51.67 10.61 15.63
N SER A 497 -52.61 10.34 14.73
CA SER A 497 -52.48 10.59 13.27
C SER A 497 -52.37 12.08 12.95
N LEU A 498 -51.29 12.46 12.26
CA LEU A 498 -51.06 13.81 11.73
C LEU A 498 -50.93 13.80 10.20
N PRO A 499 -51.24 14.93 9.53
CA PRO A 499 -50.86 15.13 8.14
C PRO A 499 -49.34 15.03 7.92
N PRO A 500 -48.85 14.54 6.77
CA PRO A 500 -47.41 14.39 6.52
C PRO A 500 -46.59 15.67 6.70
N ALA A 501 -47.14 16.82 6.30
CA ALA A 501 -46.48 18.13 6.47
C ALA A 501 -46.26 18.47 7.96
N ASP A 502 -47.21 18.12 8.83
CA ASP A 502 -47.06 18.30 10.28
C ASP A 502 -46.05 17.36 10.89
N ILE A 503 -45.97 16.13 10.41
CA ILE A 503 -44.95 15.18 10.86
C ILE A 503 -43.55 15.71 10.48
N ILE A 504 -43.38 16.25 9.28
CA ILE A 504 -42.12 16.87 8.85
C ILE A 504 -41.79 18.09 9.71
N ASN A 505 -42.75 18.99 9.96
CA ASN A 505 -42.53 20.14 10.84
C ASN A 505 -42.20 19.73 12.28
N LEU A 506 -42.83 18.68 12.79
CA LEU A 506 -42.51 18.11 14.09
C LEU A 506 -41.07 17.59 14.14
N LEU A 507 -40.60 16.91 13.09
CA LEU A 507 -39.23 16.40 12.98
C LEU A 507 -38.18 17.50 12.82
N VAL A 508 -38.52 18.60 12.13
CA VAL A 508 -37.57 19.69 11.82
C VAL A 508 -37.55 20.77 12.91
N PHE A 509 -38.72 21.15 13.42
CA PHE A 509 -38.90 22.30 14.31
C PHE A 509 -39.40 21.92 15.71
N GLY A 510 -39.73 20.65 15.96
CA GLY A 510 -40.24 20.19 17.25
C GLY A 510 -41.71 20.58 17.54
N LYS A 511 -42.45 21.10 16.55
CA LYS A 511 -43.84 21.55 16.70
C LYS A 511 -44.67 21.30 15.42
N THR A 512 -46.00 21.17 15.57
CA THR A 512 -46.96 21.08 14.45
C THR A 512 -47.22 22.45 13.82
N THR A 513 -47.82 22.50 12.61
CA THR A 513 -48.20 23.78 11.97
C THR A 513 -49.20 24.55 12.83
N GLU A 514 -50.24 23.90 13.35
CA GLU A 514 -51.23 24.53 14.23
C GLU A 514 -50.59 25.14 15.48
N ALA A 515 -49.62 24.46 16.09
CA ALA A 515 -48.90 25.00 17.25
C ALA A 515 -47.95 26.15 16.88
N ALA A 516 -47.42 26.17 15.65
CA ALA A 516 -46.63 27.28 15.12
C ALA A 516 -47.50 28.49 14.74
N GLU A 517 -48.74 28.27 14.29
CA GLU A 517 -49.72 29.30 13.96
C GLU A 517 -50.43 29.87 15.20
N ALA A 518 -50.64 29.05 16.24
CA ALA A 518 -51.24 29.48 17.51
C ALA A 518 -50.31 30.36 18.35
N ASN A 519 -48.99 30.31 18.11
CA ASN A 519 -47.99 31.17 18.74
C ASN A 519 -47.04 31.73 17.66
N PRO A 520 -47.51 32.68 16.84
CA PRO A 520 -46.71 33.26 15.78
C PRO A 520 -45.57 34.05 16.43
N THR A 521 -44.33 33.61 16.20
CA THR A 521 -43.16 34.38 16.62
C THR A 521 -43.16 35.69 15.82
N PRO A 522 -43.20 36.88 16.45
CA PRO A 522 -43.31 38.14 15.70
C PRO A 522 -42.05 38.41 14.86
N GLY A 523 -42.22 38.45 13.54
CA GLY A 523 -41.35 39.22 12.62
C GLY A 523 -40.05 38.55 12.12
N ASN A 524 -39.99 38.33 10.80
CA ASN A 524 -38.81 38.52 9.93
C ASN A 524 -37.45 37.84 10.21
N LEU A 525 -37.37 36.73 10.96
CA LEU A 525 -36.10 35.99 11.11
C LEU A 525 -35.92 34.81 10.13
N GLY A 526 -36.77 34.68 9.10
CA GLY A 526 -36.82 33.51 8.21
C GLY A 526 -35.64 33.32 7.25
N ALA A 527 -34.86 34.37 6.95
CA ALA A 527 -33.68 34.27 6.08
C ALA A 527 -32.36 34.47 6.84
N GLU A 528 -32.35 35.32 7.88
CA GLU A 528 -31.14 35.64 8.65
C GLU A 528 -30.85 34.59 9.74
N SER A 529 -31.87 33.90 10.28
CA SER A 529 -31.66 32.77 11.20
C SER A 529 -31.20 31.49 10.49
N MET A 530 -31.48 31.35 9.19
CA MET A 530 -30.91 30.26 8.38
C MET A 530 -29.40 30.47 8.19
N ILE A 531 -28.96 31.73 8.04
CA ILE A 531 -27.54 32.09 7.98
C ILE A 531 -26.88 31.97 9.37
N ALA A 532 -27.56 32.39 10.45
CA ALA A 532 -27.07 32.18 11.82
C ALA A 532 -27.02 30.69 12.23
N SER A 533 -27.91 29.85 11.71
CA SER A 533 -27.92 28.39 11.94
C SER A 533 -26.81 27.66 11.19
N SER A 534 -26.36 28.18 10.05
CA SER A 534 -25.20 27.64 9.31
C SER A 534 -23.86 27.95 10.02
N VAL A 535 -23.80 29.05 10.77
CA VAL A 535 -22.65 29.41 11.60
C VAL A 535 -22.71 28.72 12.97
N SER A 536 -23.90 28.56 13.58
CA SER A 536 -24.06 27.86 14.85
C SER A 536 -23.92 26.34 14.72
N SER A 537 -24.34 25.73 13.60
CA SER A 537 -24.17 24.29 13.34
C SER A 537 -22.70 23.90 13.15
N GLN A 538 -21.86 24.78 12.59
CA GLN A 538 -20.41 24.57 12.49
C GLN A 538 -19.69 24.73 13.83
N VAL A 539 -20.20 25.57 14.75
CA VAL A 539 -19.62 25.78 16.08
C VAL A 539 -20.08 24.70 17.07
N THR A 540 -21.34 24.25 17.01
CA THR A 540 -21.85 23.14 17.83
C THR A 540 -21.30 21.78 17.37
N SER A 541 -21.20 21.51 16.06
CA SER A 541 -20.60 20.25 15.58
C SER A 541 -19.11 20.12 15.94
N ARG A 542 -18.38 21.24 16.01
CA ARG A 542 -16.99 21.28 16.48
C ARG A 542 -16.90 21.06 18.00
N LEU A 543 -17.81 21.65 18.78
CA LEU A 543 -17.86 21.44 20.23
C LEU A 543 -18.28 20.01 20.60
N GLU A 544 -19.23 19.40 19.88
CA GLU A 544 -19.65 18.01 20.06
C GLU A 544 -18.51 17.01 19.74
N LYS A 545 -17.77 17.23 18.64
CA LYS A 545 -16.61 16.41 18.26
C LYS A 545 -15.45 16.55 19.26
N VAL A 546 -15.20 17.76 19.80
CA VAL A 546 -14.11 18.01 20.76
C VAL A 546 -14.45 17.53 22.18
N ALA A 547 -15.72 17.62 22.60
CA ALA A 547 -16.16 17.22 23.93
C ALA A 547 -16.67 15.77 24.03
N GLY A 548 -16.82 15.05 22.91
CA GLY A 548 -17.29 13.66 22.87
C GLY A 548 -18.75 13.47 23.30
N ILE A 549 -19.57 14.53 23.27
CA ILE A 549 -20.96 14.53 23.74
C ILE A 549 -21.94 14.02 22.67
N SER A 550 -22.98 13.29 23.08
CA SER A 550 -23.92 12.57 22.19
C SER A 550 -24.99 13.50 21.61
N GLN A 551 -25.39 14.51 22.38
CA GLN A 551 -26.43 15.47 22.00
C GLN A 551 -26.29 16.77 22.80
N LEU A 552 -26.32 17.91 22.10
CA LEU A 552 -26.62 19.22 22.66
C LEU A 552 -27.98 19.71 22.13
N SER A 553 -28.90 20.07 23.02
CA SER A 553 -30.22 20.61 22.67
C SER A 553 -30.54 21.85 23.50
N ILE A 554 -31.35 22.75 22.97
CA ILE A 554 -31.93 23.86 23.72
C ILE A 554 -33.43 23.55 23.87
N ASP A 555 -33.84 23.06 25.04
CA ASP A 555 -35.17 22.46 25.23
C ASP A 555 -35.85 22.99 26.52
N PRO A 556 -36.98 23.72 26.42
CA PRO A 556 -37.62 24.35 27.57
C PRO A 556 -38.47 23.42 28.46
N VAL A 557 -38.66 22.12 28.12
CA VAL A 557 -39.78 21.32 28.69
C VAL A 557 -39.35 20.22 29.70
N LEU A 558 -38.07 20.12 30.04
CA LEU A 558 -37.63 19.15 31.06
C LEU A 558 -37.92 19.66 32.49
N GLY A 559 -39.08 19.27 33.04
CA GLY A 559 -39.38 19.39 34.47
C GLY A 559 -40.74 20.01 34.84
N GLY A 560 -41.84 19.50 34.31
CA GLY A 560 -43.20 19.81 34.80
C GLY A 560 -43.71 21.23 34.53
N ASN A 561 -45.03 21.39 34.58
CA ASN A 561 -45.76 22.62 34.28
C ASN A 561 -45.30 23.79 35.17
N GLN A 562 -44.40 24.64 34.69
CA GLN A 562 -44.16 25.95 35.26
C GLN A 562 -44.02 27.03 34.17
N GLN A 563 -44.51 28.21 34.53
CA GLN A 563 -45.07 29.24 33.67
C GLN A 563 -44.04 30.24 33.14
N ASP A 564 -42.75 29.87 33.09
CA ASP A 564 -41.64 30.71 32.61
C ASP A 564 -40.74 29.94 31.62
N PRO A 565 -40.87 30.16 30.30
CA PRO A 565 -40.04 29.52 29.29
C PRO A 565 -38.68 30.23 29.16
N GLY A 566 -37.79 29.99 30.12
CA GLY A 566 -36.37 30.27 29.93
C GLY A 566 -35.74 29.25 28.98
N ALA A 567 -34.89 29.69 28.03
CA ALA A 567 -34.12 28.77 27.21
C ALA A 567 -33.22 27.91 28.12
N ARG A 568 -33.33 26.57 28.06
CA ARG A 568 -32.47 25.64 28.80
C ARG A 568 -31.48 24.97 27.86
N VAL A 569 -30.21 24.94 28.25
CA VAL A 569 -29.18 24.17 27.54
C VAL A 569 -29.15 22.77 28.14
N THR A 570 -29.45 21.76 27.33
CA THR A 570 -29.49 20.35 27.70
C THR A 570 -28.38 19.60 26.97
N ILE A 571 -27.52 18.93 27.73
CA ILE A 571 -26.46 18.04 27.24
C ILE A 571 -26.87 16.63 27.63
N GLN A 572 -27.08 15.77 26.64
CA GLN A 572 -27.29 14.35 26.88
C GLN A 572 -26.10 13.56 26.35
N GLN A 573 -25.56 12.69 27.21
CA GLN A 573 -24.43 11.83 26.92
C GLN A 573 -24.79 10.37 27.16
N ARG A 574 -24.56 9.52 26.17
CA ARG A 574 -24.51 8.08 26.36
C ARG A 574 -23.14 7.71 26.93
N VAL A 575 -23.10 7.26 28.18
CA VAL A 575 -21.86 6.93 28.89
C VAL A 575 -21.41 5.50 28.57
N THR A 576 -22.35 4.57 28.57
CA THR A 576 -22.19 3.18 28.11
C THR A 576 -23.43 2.76 27.33
N GLY A 577 -23.40 1.62 26.63
CA GLY A 577 -24.49 1.21 25.72
C GLY A 577 -25.91 1.29 26.30
N ASN A 578 -26.06 1.18 27.62
CA ASN A 578 -27.34 1.21 28.34
C ASN A 578 -27.46 2.31 29.43
N LEU A 579 -26.48 3.22 29.55
CA LEU A 579 -26.48 4.29 30.54
C LEU A 579 -26.45 5.68 29.88
N PHE A 580 -27.44 6.49 30.19
CA PHE A 580 -27.59 7.86 29.69
C PHE A 580 -27.52 8.86 30.84
N VAL A 581 -26.75 9.92 30.67
CA VAL A 581 -26.67 11.05 31.59
C VAL A 581 -27.12 12.29 30.85
N THR A 582 -28.11 12.97 31.40
CA THR A 582 -28.63 14.24 30.88
C THR A 582 -28.37 15.32 31.91
N PHE A 583 -27.69 16.39 31.50
CA PHE A 583 -27.48 17.60 32.29
C PHE A 583 -28.22 18.74 31.62
N ALA A 584 -29.09 19.44 32.34
CA ALA A 584 -29.78 20.62 31.82
C ALA A 584 -29.56 21.81 32.76
N THR A 585 -29.33 22.99 32.21
CA THR A 585 -29.20 24.25 32.96
C THR A 585 -29.95 25.38 32.27
N ASP A 586 -30.52 26.31 33.03
CA ASP A 586 -31.10 27.54 32.47
C ASP A 586 -30.00 28.37 31.78
N ALA A 587 -30.26 28.89 30.59
CA ALA A 587 -29.31 29.70 29.82
C ALA A 587 -29.03 31.06 30.47
N THR A 588 -29.93 31.53 31.35
CA THR A 588 -29.84 32.80 32.07
C THR A 588 -29.35 32.65 33.51
N SER A 589 -29.24 31.42 34.04
CA SER A 589 -28.78 31.15 35.41
C SER A 589 -28.18 29.75 35.57
N THR A 590 -26.94 29.68 36.04
CA THR A 590 -26.24 28.41 36.31
C THR A 590 -26.67 27.74 37.63
N GLN A 591 -27.56 28.37 38.40
CA GLN A 591 -28.01 27.86 39.70
C GLN A 591 -29.16 26.85 39.60
N ARG A 592 -29.81 26.74 38.43
CA ARG A 592 -30.94 25.83 38.19
C ARG A 592 -30.51 24.70 37.28
N GLN A 593 -29.98 23.64 37.89
CA GLN A 593 -29.41 22.49 37.20
C GLN A 593 -30.25 21.24 37.44
N VAL A 594 -30.61 20.54 36.37
CA VAL A 594 -31.27 19.24 36.42
C VAL A 594 -30.28 18.18 35.96
N ILE A 595 -30.14 17.10 36.73
CA ILE A 595 -29.31 15.96 36.36
C ILE A 595 -30.20 14.74 36.30
N LYS A 596 -30.28 14.09 35.14
CA LYS A 596 -31.02 12.84 34.98
C LYS A 596 -30.07 11.72 34.57
N LEU A 597 -30.13 10.62 35.29
CA LEU A 597 -29.45 9.38 34.98
C LEU A 597 -30.51 8.36 34.57
N GLU A 598 -30.39 7.76 33.39
CA GLU A 598 -31.32 6.73 32.90
C GLU A 598 -30.52 5.47 32.55
N TYR A 599 -30.87 4.36 33.19
CA TYR A 599 -30.27 3.04 32.98
C TYR A 599 -31.30 2.08 32.39
N GLN A 600 -31.05 1.64 31.17
CA GLN A 600 -31.96 0.79 30.41
C GLN A 600 -31.60 -0.68 30.61
N VAL A 601 -32.36 -1.37 31.47
CA VAL A 601 -32.10 -2.77 31.85
C VAL A 601 -32.53 -3.72 30.74
N THR A 602 -33.67 -3.43 30.11
CA THR A 602 -34.16 -4.15 28.92
C THR A 602 -34.84 -3.15 27.97
N PRO A 603 -35.14 -3.51 26.72
CA PRO A 603 -35.95 -2.66 25.83
C PRO A 603 -37.33 -2.27 26.40
N ARG A 604 -37.80 -2.98 27.44
CA ARG A 604 -39.09 -2.75 28.09
C ARG A 604 -38.98 -2.18 29.51
N VAL A 605 -37.80 -2.13 30.11
CA VAL A 605 -37.62 -1.70 31.51
C VAL A 605 -36.44 -0.74 31.61
N ALA A 606 -36.69 0.47 32.08
CA ALA A 606 -35.65 1.46 32.38
C ALA A 606 -35.84 2.03 33.79
N PHE A 607 -34.74 2.26 34.47
CA PHE A 607 -34.70 3.01 35.73
C PHE A 607 -34.19 4.41 35.42
N SER A 608 -34.83 5.44 35.96
CA SER A 608 -34.27 6.79 35.88
C SER A 608 -34.24 7.46 37.25
N GLY A 609 -33.13 8.11 37.57
CA GLY A 609 -33.01 9.03 38.69
C GLY A 609 -32.89 10.45 38.17
N VAL A 610 -33.67 11.37 38.74
CA VAL A 610 -33.63 12.80 38.40
C VAL A 610 -33.32 13.58 39.67
N ARG A 611 -32.31 14.45 39.63
CA ARG A 611 -32.13 15.54 40.57
C ARG A 611 -32.67 16.81 39.92
N ASP A 612 -33.71 17.40 40.49
CA ASP A 612 -34.31 18.62 39.98
C ASP A 612 -33.48 19.86 40.34
N GLN A 613 -33.91 21.02 39.81
CA GLN A 613 -33.28 22.32 40.00
C GLN A 613 -33.27 22.83 41.45
N ASN A 614 -34.14 22.29 42.31
CA ASN A 614 -34.23 22.63 43.73
C ASN A 614 -33.45 21.63 44.60
N GLY A 615 -32.78 20.65 43.99
CA GLY A 615 -32.04 19.59 44.68
C GLY A 615 -32.90 18.42 45.16
N GLY A 616 -34.19 18.37 44.77
CA GLY A 616 -35.07 17.23 45.00
C GLY A 616 -34.67 16.03 44.14
N PHE A 617 -34.86 14.82 44.66
CA PHE A 617 -34.53 13.57 43.95
C PHE A 617 -35.80 12.79 43.66
N ALA A 618 -35.93 12.32 42.42
CA ALA A 618 -36.98 11.40 41.98
C ALA A 618 -36.35 10.14 41.39
N LEU A 619 -36.97 8.99 41.64
CA LEU A 619 -36.61 7.71 41.06
C LEU A 619 -37.84 7.13 40.37
N ASP A 620 -37.73 6.87 39.08
CA ASP A 620 -38.79 6.33 38.25
C ASP A 620 -38.41 4.98 37.66
N VAL A 621 -39.40 4.10 37.52
CA VAL A 621 -39.28 2.85 36.79
C VAL A 621 -40.25 2.87 35.61
N LYS A 622 -39.72 2.87 34.39
CA LYS A 622 -40.51 2.85 33.16
C LYS A 622 -40.62 1.42 32.66
N ILE A 623 -41.85 0.89 32.63
CA ILE A 623 -42.16 -0.44 32.12
C ILE A 623 -43.05 -0.30 30.88
N ARG A 624 -42.57 -0.75 29.72
CA ARG A 624 -43.30 -0.70 28.44
C ARG A 624 -44.04 -2.03 28.24
N LYS A 625 -45.37 -2.00 28.40
CA LYS A 625 -46.26 -3.12 28.03
C LYS A 625 -46.71 -2.97 26.57
N THR A 626 -46.62 -4.05 25.81
CA THR A 626 -47.24 -4.20 24.49
C THR A 626 -48.48 -5.06 24.71
N TRP A 627 -49.64 -4.59 24.25
CA TRP A 627 -50.91 -5.31 24.30
C TRP A 627 -51.24 -5.88 22.93
#